data_AF-A0A6J4UJC7-F1
#
_entry.id   AF-A0A6J4UJC7-F1
#
_cell.length_a   1.000
_cell.length_b   1.000
_cell.length_c   1.000
_cell.angle_alpha   90.00
_cell.angle_beta   90.00
_cell.angle_gamma   90.00
#
_symmetry.space_group_name_H-M   'P 1'
#
loop_
_entity.id
_entity.type
_entity.pdbx_description
1 polymer ?
#
loop_
_entity_poly.entity_id
_entity_poly.type
_entity_poly.pdbx_seq_one_letter_code
_entity_poly.pdbx_strand_id
1 'polypeptide(L)'
;AGRGRVVWAPYAAGERAPRASADARNDTLADLILALDALPGRPVVTGDLPREMAQALADHGANVVPAALRWRRPAALAALAWGRHAAGERDDSASLAPVYLHG
;
A
#
# COMPACT_ATOMS: atom_id res chain seq x y z
N ALA A 1 -5.81 7.96 -5.59
CA ALA A 1 -7.12 8.54 -5.25
C ALA A 1 -7.28 9.86 -6.02
N GLY A 2 -8.51 10.39 -6.10
CA GLY A 2 -8.75 11.68 -6.79
C GLY A 2 -8.72 12.86 -5.81
N ARG A 3 -8.69 14.08 -6.34
CA ARG A 3 -8.90 15.34 -5.59
C ARG A 3 -7.92 15.56 -4.41
N GLY A 4 -6.63 15.33 -4.65
CA GLY A 4 -5.58 15.58 -3.64
C GLY A 4 -5.53 14.58 -2.49
N ARG A 5 -6.25 13.46 -2.60
CA ARG A 5 -6.27 12.38 -1.60
C ARG A 5 -5.29 11.27 -1.95
N VAL A 6 -4.84 10.54 -0.94
CA VAL A 6 -3.97 9.37 -1.02
C VAL A 6 -4.62 8.17 -0.34
N VAL A 7 -4.64 7.03 -1.04
CA VAL A 7 -5.05 5.76 -0.45
C VAL A 7 -3.82 4.98 -0.05
N TRP A 8 -3.78 4.55 1.19
CA TRP A 8 -2.58 3.96 1.77
C TRP A 8 -2.91 2.98 2.90
N ALA A 9 -2.02 2.03 3.17
CA ALA A 9 -2.11 1.12 4.31
C ALA A 9 -0.70 0.74 4.77
N PRO A 10 -0.44 0.62 6.08
CA PRO A 10 0.83 0.11 6.58
C PRO A 10 0.89 -1.42 6.46
N TYR A 11 2.07 -1.93 6.11
CA TYR A 11 2.35 -3.36 6.06
C TYR A 11 3.54 -3.67 6.95
N ALA A 12 3.43 -4.76 7.71
CA ALA A 12 4.52 -5.33 8.50
C ALA A 12 5.11 -6.56 7.79
N ALA A 13 6.35 -6.90 8.14
CA ALA A 13 6.96 -8.15 7.70
C ALA A 13 6.11 -9.34 8.18
N GLY A 14 5.82 -10.26 7.27
CA GLY A 14 5.18 -11.54 7.58
C GLY A 14 6.04 -12.70 7.07
N GLU A 15 5.76 -13.92 7.56
CA GLU A 15 6.60 -15.10 7.30
C GLU A 15 6.81 -15.43 5.81
N ARG A 16 5.78 -15.23 4.98
CA ARG A 16 5.82 -15.51 3.53
C ARG A 16 5.71 -14.26 2.66
N ALA A 17 5.00 -13.26 3.15
CA ALA A 17 4.76 -12.00 2.46
C ALA A 17 4.40 -10.91 3.49
N PRO A 18 4.57 -9.63 3.14
CA PRO A 18 4.08 -8.54 3.97
C PRO A 18 2.58 -8.67 4.23
N ARG A 19 2.15 -8.38 5.47
CA ARG A 19 0.74 -8.37 5.85
C ARG A 19 0.33 -6.97 6.25
N ALA A 20 -0.90 -6.59 5.90
CA ALA A 20 -1.46 -5.32 6.35
C ALA A 20 -1.48 -5.31 7.89
N SER A 21 -0.91 -4.26 8.48
CA SER A 21 -0.89 -4.09 9.94
C SER A 21 -2.02 -3.19 10.43
N ALA A 22 -2.68 -2.47 9.52
CA ALA A 22 -3.90 -1.71 9.79
C ALA A 22 -4.72 -1.61 8.48
N ASP A 23 -5.98 -1.20 8.61
CA ASP A 23 -6.88 -1.00 7.47
C ASP A 23 -6.35 0.09 6.52
N ALA A 24 -6.73 -0.05 5.25
CA ALA A 24 -6.45 0.96 4.26
C ALA A 24 -7.27 2.23 4.54
N ARG A 25 -6.63 3.39 4.37
CA ARG A 25 -7.21 4.70 4.58
C ARG A 25 -7.20 5.50 3.29
N ASN A 26 -8.09 6.48 3.20
CA ASN A 26 -8.15 7.46 2.12
C ASN A 26 -8.06 8.84 2.74
N ASP A 27 -6.87 9.42 2.81
CA ASP A 27 -6.59 10.64 3.57
C ASP A 27 -5.96 11.72 2.69
N THR A 28 -5.58 12.86 3.28
CA THR A 28 -4.71 13.84 2.61
C THR A 28 -3.24 13.44 2.72
N LEU A 29 -2.38 14.11 1.96
CA LEU A 29 -0.92 13.93 2.10
C LEU A 29 -0.41 14.32 3.50
N ALA A 30 -1.00 15.36 4.11
CA ALA A 30 -0.62 15.80 5.45
C ALA A 30 -0.93 14.73 6.51
N ASP A 31 -2.10 14.08 6.40
CA ASP A 31 -2.48 12.99 7.29
C ASP A 31 -1.56 11.77 7.13
N LEU A 32 -1.17 11.44 5.89
CA LEU A 32 -0.19 10.39 5.64
C LEU A 32 1.16 10.71 6.29
N ILE A 33 1.63 11.96 6.18
CA ILE A 33 2.88 12.41 6.81
C ILE A 33 2.80 12.27 8.33
N LEU A 34 1.74 12.76 8.96
CA LEU A 34 1.52 12.61 10.41
C LEU A 34 1.51 11.14 10.83
N ALA A 35 0.90 10.28 10.02
CA ALA A 35 0.84 8.87 10.34
C ALA A 35 2.18 8.14 10.10
N LEU A 36 3.04 8.61 9.18
CA LEU A 36 4.41 8.12 9.03
C LEU A 36 5.25 8.43 10.27
N ASP A 37 5.09 9.61 10.87
CA ASP A 37 5.79 10.01 12.10
C ASP A 37 5.41 9.15 13.32
N ALA A 38 4.18 8.63 13.32
CA ALA A 38 3.70 7.73 14.37
C ALA A 38 4.16 6.27 14.18
N LEU A 39 4.72 5.90 13.01
CA LEU A 39 5.19 4.53 12.77
C LEU A 39 6.60 4.32 13.32
N PRO A 40 6.89 3.14 13.90
CA PRO A 40 8.22 2.85 14.38
C PRO A 40 9.22 2.70 13.22
N GLY A 41 10.42 3.29 13.40
CA GLY A 41 11.52 3.18 12.45
C GLY A 41 11.36 4.07 11.22
N ARG A 42 11.94 3.64 10.09
CA ARG A 42 11.89 4.37 8.81
C ARG A 42 11.16 3.52 7.76
N PRO A 43 9.82 3.60 7.69
CA PRO A 43 9.05 2.78 6.78
C PRO A 43 9.42 3.06 5.31
N VAL A 44 9.38 2.01 4.50
CA VAL A 44 9.54 2.10 3.06
C VAL A 44 8.21 2.49 2.44
N VAL A 45 8.20 3.54 1.62
CA VAL A 45 6.99 4.04 0.94
C VAL A 45 7.04 3.66 -0.54
N THR A 46 5.99 3.00 -1.01
CA THR A 46 5.83 2.56 -2.40
C THR A 46 4.39 2.70 -2.86
N GLY A 47 4.15 2.63 -4.17
CA GLY A 47 2.84 2.78 -4.79
C GLY A 47 2.78 3.89 -5.83
N ASP A 48 1.58 4.11 -6.37
CA ASP A 48 1.31 5.12 -7.39
C ASP A 48 1.37 6.53 -6.79
N LEU A 49 2.59 7.06 -6.69
CA LEU A 49 2.90 8.38 -6.15
C LEU A 49 3.29 9.32 -7.29
N PRO A 50 2.50 10.38 -7.56
CA PRO A 50 2.90 11.47 -8.43
C PRO A 50 4.22 12.09 -7.97
N ARG A 51 4.95 12.73 -8.90
CA ARG A 51 6.27 13.32 -8.62
C ARG A 51 6.24 14.27 -7.42
N GLU A 52 5.27 15.16 -7.37
CA GLU A 52 5.10 16.16 -6.30
C GLU A 52 4.92 15.49 -4.93
N MET A 53 4.08 14.46 -4.85
CA MET A 53 3.83 13.74 -3.60
C MET A 53 5.05 12.92 -3.17
N ALA A 54 5.73 12.27 -4.12
CA ALA A 54 6.96 11.54 -3.85
C ALA A 54 8.07 12.48 -3.34
N GLN A 55 8.17 13.70 -3.90
CA GLN A 55 9.12 14.72 -3.45
C GLN A 55 8.78 15.19 -2.03
N ALA A 56 7.53 15.54 -1.76
CA ALA A 56 7.10 15.97 -0.43
C ALA A 56 7.35 14.90 0.65
N LEU A 57 7.12 13.62 0.35
CA LEU A 57 7.44 12.52 1.24
C LEU A 57 8.95 12.35 1.45
N ALA A 58 9.76 12.55 0.40
CA ALA A 58 11.21 12.49 0.50
C ALA A 58 11.79 13.68 1.30
N ASP A 59 11.25 14.88 1.12
CA ASP A 59 11.61 16.09 1.87
C ASP A 59 11.26 15.96 3.35
N HIS A 60 10.15 15.26 3.67
CA HIS A 60 9.80 14.84 5.02
C HIS A 60 10.74 13.76 5.60
N GLY A 61 11.62 13.18 4.77
CA GLY A 61 12.60 12.18 5.19
C GLY A 61 12.11 10.73 5.09
N ALA A 62 10.95 10.48 4.47
CA ALA A 62 10.45 9.13 4.23
C ALA A 62 11.32 8.38 3.21
N ASN A 63 11.43 7.05 3.37
CA ASN A 63 12.17 6.21 2.44
C ASN A 63 11.31 5.85 1.22
N VAL A 64 11.23 6.74 0.24
CA VAL A 64 10.43 6.54 -0.99
C VAL A 64 11.24 5.74 -2.02
N VAL A 65 10.69 4.62 -2.49
CA VAL A 65 11.40 3.76 -3.45
C VAL A 65 11.45 4.38 -4.87
N PRO A 66 12.46 4.02 -5.70
CA PRO A 66 12.55 4.47 -7.09
C PRO A 66 11.28 4.16 -7.91
N ALA A 67 10.93 5.05 -8.85
CA ALA A 67 9.69 4.95 -9.65
C ALA A 67 9.51 3.59 -10.34
N ALA A 68 10.60 2.99 -10.84
CA ALA A 68 10.57 1.68 -11.49
C ALA A 68 10.15 0.50 -10.57
N LEU A 69 10.23 0.69 -9.25
CA LEU A 69 9.87 -0.30 -8.23
C LEU A 69 8.50 -0.05 -7.59
N ARG A 70 7.83 1.06 -7.94
CA ARG A 70 6.55 1.46 -7.35
C ARG A 70 5.32 0.81 -7.97
N TRP A 71 5.46 0.29 -9.19
CA TRP A 71 4.36 -0.25 -9.96
C TRP A 71 3.91 -1.62 -9.46
N ARG A 72 2.58 -1.82 -9.44
CA ARG A 72 1.98 -3.13 -9.16
C ARG A 72 2.40 -4.10 -10.26
N ARG A 73 2.98 -5.23 -9.86
CA ARG A 73 3.44 -6.27 -10.80
C ARG A 73 2.47 -7.46 -10.78
N PRO A 74 1.91 -7.89 -11.92
CA PRO A 74 1.05 -9.07 -11.98
C PRO A 74 1.69 -10.31 -11.35
N ALA A 75 2.99 -10.50 -11.55
CA ALA A 75 3.74 -11.60 -10.93
C ALA A 75 3.73 -11.57 -9.39
N ALA A 76 3.79 -10.38 -8.78
CA ALA A 76 3.71 -10.24 -7.32
C ALA A 76 2.31 -10.60 -6.80
N LEU A 77 1.25 -10.18 -7.51
CA LEU A 77 -0.13 -10.57 -7.17
C LEU A 77 -0.33 -12.08 -7.31
N ALA A 78 0.20 -12.70 -8.37
CA ALA A 78 0.15 -14.14 -8.56
C ALA A 78 0.87 -14.90 -7.43
N ALA A 79 2.05 -14.42 -7.00
CA ALA A 79 2.77 -15.02 -5.89
C ALA A 79 1.99 -14.95 -4.56
N LEU A 80 1.32 -13.82 -4.28
CA LEU A 80 0.44 -13.68 -3.11
C LEU A 80 -0.77 -14.62 -3.20
N ALA A 81 -1.39 -14.71 -4.38
CA ALA A 81 -2.57 -15.56 -4.61
C ALA A 81 -2.24 -17.06 -4.58
N TRP A 82 -1.02 -17.45 -5.00
CA TRP A 82 -0.60 -18.85 -5.04
C TRP A 82 -0.67 -19.51 -3.65
N GLY A 83 -0.26 -18.78 -2.61
CA GLY A 83 -0.35 -19.29 -1.23
C GLY A 83 -1.78 -19.64 -0.81
N ARG A 84 -2.74 -18.77 -1.13
CA ARG A 84 -4.18 -19.00 -0.88
C ARG A 84 -4.69 -20.18 -1.71
N HIS A 85 -4.37 -20.19 -3.01
CA HIS A 85 -4.80 -21.25 -3.92
C HIS A 85 -4.32 -22.64 -3.49
N ALA A 86 -3.03 -22.78 -3.12
CA ALA A 86 -2.44 -24.02 -2.66
C ALA A 86 -3.03 -24.53 -1.33
N ALA A 87 -3.53 -23.62 -0.49
CA ALA A 87 -4.25 -23.93 0.74
C ALA A 87 -5.74 -24.27 0.51
N GLY A 88 -6.22 -24.24 -0.74
CA GLY A 88 -7.64 -24.45 -1.07
C GLY A 88 -8.52 -23.23 -0.81
N GLU A 89 -7.95 -22.09 -0.42
CA GLU A 89 -8.67 -20.83 -0.21
C GLU A 89 -8.96 -20.18 -1.57
N ARG A 90 -10.18 -20.40 -2.06
CA ARG A 90 -10.67 -19.85 -3.32
C ARG A 90 -11.92 -19.01 -3.06
N ASP A 91 -11.95 -17.83 -3.65
CA ASP A 91 -13.10 -16.94 -3.60
C ASP A 91 -14.09 -17.32 -4.72
N ASP A 92 -15.40 -17.23 -4.46
CA ASP A 92 -16.41 -17.34 -5.51
C ASP A 92 -16.32 -16.14 -6.45
N SER A 93 -16.21 -16.39 -7.74
CA SER A 93 -16.15 -15.33 -8.75
C SER A 93 -17.35 -14.37 -8.69
N ALA A 94 -18.54 -14.85 -8.32
CA ALA A 94 -19.74 -14.03 -8.22
C ALA A 94 -19.75 -13.14 -6.97
N SER A 95 -18.93 -13.44 -5.95
CA SER A 95 -18.84 -12.65 -4.71
C SER A 95 -17.77 -11.56 -4.75
N LEU A 96 -16.94 -11.51 -5.81
CA LEU A 96 -15.90 -10.50 -5.96
C LEU A 96 -16.49 -9.10 -6.11
N ALA A 97 -16.13 -8.22 -5.18
CA ALA A 97 -16.54 -6.83 -5.18
C ALA A 97 -15.34 -5.89 -5.01
N PRO A 98 -15.38 -4.67 -5.58
CA PRO A 98 -14.38 -3.65 -5.30
C PRO A 98 -14.38 -3.26 -3.81
N VAL A 99 -13.19 -2.99 -3.26
CA VAL A 99 -13.05 -2.37 -1.94
C VAL A 99 -13.22 -0.86 -2.09
N TYR A 100 -14.31 -0.32 -1.52
CA TYR A 100 -14.56 1.11 -1.49
C TYR A 100 -14.02 1.72 -0.20
N LEU A 101 -13.10 2.66 -0.34
CA LEU A 101 -12.58 3.44 0.78
C LEU A 101 -13.21 4.82 0.76
N HIS A 102 -13.79 5.20 1.89
CA HIS A 102 -14.40 6.50 2.10
C HIS A 102 -13.50 7.38 2.98
N GLY A 103 -13.55 8.68 2.72
CA GLY A 103 -12.76 9.69 3.40
C GLY A 103 -12.96 11.04 2.75
#